data_AF-A0A0K8RB19-F1
#
_entry.id   AF-A0A0K8RB19-F1
#
_cell.length_a   1.000
_cell.length_b   1.000
_cell.length_c   1.000
_cell.angle_alpha   90.00
_cell.angle_beta   90.00
_cell.angle_gamma   90.00
#
_symmetry.space_group_name_H-M   'P 1'
#
loop_
_entity.id
_entity.type
_entity.pdbx_description
1 polymer ?
#
loop_
_entity_poly.entity_id
_entity_poly.type
_entity_poly.pdbx_seq_one_letter_code
_entity_poly.pdbx_strand_id
1 'polypeptide(L)'
;MKYAIVVVVGCIAAALALPRAKRAAYELPDGAELLLGSVKTSFTCPAKNGYFADVDNNCQIFHVCNVVPKDDGSAEVQQYSFLCGNQTVFNQFSLTCAFPEDAVACRSSPDFFYLNDRIGQEKVNLHDESDVQRALPLIPRYQQQFKA
;
A
#
# COMPACT_ATOMS: atom_id res chain seq x y z
N MET A 1 -11.10 31.30 -36.06
CA MET A 1 -11.62 31.41 -34.68
C MET A 1 -12.77 30.46 -34.37
N LYS A 2 -13.85 30.41 -35.17
CA LYS A 2 -15.01 29.52 -34.90
C LYS A 2 -14.65 28.03 -34.81
N TYR A 3 -13.80 27.53 -35.72
CA TYR A 3 -13.36 26.13 -35.73
C TYR A 3 -12.49 25.77 -34.51
N ALA A 4 -11.65 26.69 -34.03
CA ALA A 4 -10.82 26.48 -32.85
C ALA A 4 -11.67 26.33 -31.58
N ILE A 5 -12.74 27.12 -31.45
CA ILE A 5 -13.68 27.04 -30.33
C ILE A 5 -14.41 25.69 -30.35
N VAL A 6 -14.87 25.23 -31.52
CA VAL A 6 -15.56 23.94 -31.66
C VAL A 6 -14.65 22.76 -31.30
N VAL A 7 -13.38 22.79 -31.72
CA VAL A 7 -12.41 21.75 -31.39
C VAL A 7 -12.10 21.73 -29.89
N VAL A 8 -11.87 22.90 -29.28
CA VAL A 8 -11.58 23.00 -27.84
C VAL A 8 -12.77 22.51 -27.00
N VAL A 9 -14.00 22.93 -27.34
CA VAL A 9 -15.22 22.50 -26.64
C VAL A 9 -15.46 20.99 -26.84
N GLY A 10 -15.22 20.46 -28.04
CA GLY A 10 -15.30 19.02 -28.32
C GLY A 10 -14.29 18.19 -27.54
N CYS A 11 -13.04 18.65 -27.43
CA CYS A 11 -12.00 17.97 -26.65
C CYS A 11 -12.31 18.00 -25.14
N ILE A 12 -12.84 19.10 -24.61
CA ILE A 12 -13.25 19.20 -23.20
C ILE A 12 -14.41 18.24 -22.92
N ALA A 13 -15.41 18.18 -23.81
CA ALA A 13 -16.53 17.25 -23.66
C ALA A 13 -16.08 15.78 -23.69
N ALA A 14 -15.11 15.43 -24.53
CA ALA A 14 -14.54 14.09 -24.58
C ALA A 14 -13.74 13.72 -23.31
N ALA A 15 -13.01 14.66 -22.72
CA ALA A 15 -12.26 14.43 -21.47
C ALA A 15 -13.19 14.19 -20.26
N LEU A 16 -14.38 14.79 -20.24
CA LEU A 16 -15.38 14.60 -19.19
C LEU A 16 -16.16 13.28 -19.32
N ALA A 17 -16.15 12.65 -20.50
CA ALA A 17 -16.87 11.42 -20.79
C ALA A 17 -16.07 10.14 -20.50
N LEU A 18 -14.81 10.25 -20.06
CA LEU A 18 -14.03 9.09 -19.62
C LEU A 18 -14.68 8.50 -18.35
N PRO A 19 -14.99 7.20 -18.33
CA PRO A 19 -15.50 6.56 -17.13
C PRO A 19 -14.42 6.65 -16.04
N ARG A 20 -14.67 7.47 -15.02
CA ARG A 20 -13.83 7.52 -13.82
C ARG A 20 -14.10 6.23 -13.06
N ALA A 21 -13.26 5.22 -13.28
CA ALA A 21 -13.31 3.99 -12.51
C ALA A 21 -13.32 4.37 -11.02
N LYS A 22 -14.39 4.03 -10.31
CA LYS A 22 -14.45 4.24 -8.86
C LYS A 22 -13.42 3.32 -8.24
N ARG A 23 -12.30 3.89 -7.78
CA ARG A 23 -11.32 3.13 -6.99
C ARG A 23 -12.01 2.70 -5.70
N ALA A 24 -12.05 1.40 -5.40
CA ALA A 24 -12.46 0.85 -4.10
C ALA A 24 -11.42 1.12 -2.98
N ALA A 25 -10.59 2.14 -3.17
CA ALA A 25 -9.54 2.51 -2.23
C ALA A 25 -10.17 3.12 -0.97
N TYR A 26 -9.72 2.65 0.19
CA TYR A 26 -10.19 3.11 1.51
C TYR A 26 -11.68 2.80 1.80
N GLU A 27 -12.26 1.79 1.16
CA GLU A 27 -13.48 1.15 1.65
C GLU A 27 -13.14 0.31 2.90
N LEU A 28 -13.10 0.99 4.06
CA LEU A 28 -12.79 0.38 5.36
C LEU A 28 -14.07 -0.09 6.07
N PRO A 29 -13.97 -0.98 7.08
CA PRO A 29 -15.11 -1.37 7.89
C PRO A 29 -15.77 -0.18 8.59
N ASP A 30 -17.08 -0.25 8.80
CA ASP A 30 -17.83 0.77 9.52
C ASP A 30 -17.21 1.05 10.90
N GLY A 31 -16.96 2.32 11.21
CA GLY A 31 -16.39 2.76 12.48
C GLY A 31 -14.86 2.69 12.56
N ALA A 32 -14.16 2.42 11.44
CA ALA A 32 -12.70 2.50 11.37
C ALA A 32 -12.14 3.86 11.82
N GLU A 33 -12.89 4.94 11.61
CA GLU A 33 -12.53 6.31 12.00
C GLU A 33 -12.42 6.47 13.52
N LEU A 34 -13.11 5.64 14.31
CA LEU A 34 -13.00 5.67 15.77
C LEU A 34 -11.62 5.20 16.25
N LEU A 35 -10.97 4.32 15.47
CA LEU A 35 -9.64 3.78 15.78
C LEU A 35 -8.52 4.60 15.14
N LEU A 36 -8.76 5.13 13.93
CA LEU A 36 -7.76 5.81 13.10
C LEU A 36 -7.76 7.33 13.24
N GLY A 37 -8.89 7.91 13.66
CA GLY A 37 -9.13 9.35 13.54
C GLY A 37 -9.25 9.77 12.08
N SER A 38 -8.44 10.74 11.66
CA SER A 38 -8.46 11.26 10.29
C SER A 38 -7.59 10.42 9.36
N VAL A 39 -8.24 9.70 8.45
CA VAL A 39 -7.57 8.89 7.41
C VAL A 39 -7.12 9.77 6.25
N LYS A 40 -5.84 9.65 5.89
CA LYS A 40 -5.28 10.24 4.67
C LYS A 40 -5.45 9.29 3.49
N THR A 41 -5.94 9.77 2.36
CA THR A 41 -6.24 8.94 1.18
C THR A 41 -5.24 9.14 0.03
N SER A 42 -3.98 9.42 0.38
CA SER A 42 -2.89 9.74 -0.56
C SER A 42 -2.23 8.53 -1.20
N PHE A 43 -2.33 7.34 -0.60
CA PHE A 43 -1.68 6.15 -1.15
C PHE A 43 -2.27 5.76 -2.51
N THR A 44 -1.38 5.42 -3.45
CA THR A 44 -1.75 4.82 -4.72
C THR A 44 -0.89 3.60 -4.95
N CYS A 45 -1.55 2.48 -5.28
CA CYS A 45 -0.85 1.25 -5.63
C CYS A 45 0.17 1.46 -6.76
N PRO A 46 1.41 0.96 -6.61
CA PRO A 46 2.33 0.86 -7.74
C PRO A 46 1.78 -0.14 -8.77
N ALA A 47 2.34 -0.12 -9.98
CA ALA A 47 2.04 -1.10 -11.02
C ALA A 47 2.67 -2.48 -10.71
N LYS A 48 2.37 -3.01 -9.53
CA LYS A 48 2.98 -4.22 -8.97
C LYS A 48 2.03 -4.89 -7.96
N ASN A 49 2.04 -6.21 -7.95
CA ASN A 49 1.36 -7.01 -6.93
C ASN A 49 2.06 -6.89 -5.57
N GLY A 50 1.27 -6.85 -4.50
CA GLY A 50 1.83 -6.95 -3.15
C GLY A 50 1.02 -6.25 -2.06
N TYR A 51 1.60 -6.26 -0.87
CA TYR A 51 1.09 -5.65 0.34
C TYR A 51 1.97 -4.45 0.67
N PHE A 52 1.34 -3.30 0.91
CA PHE A 52 2.02 -2.02 1.06
C PHE A 52 1.54 -1.31 2.31
N ALA A 53 2.47 -0.98 3.20
CA ALA A 53 2.19 -0.18 4.39
C ALA A 53 1.76 1.23 4.00
N ASP A 54 0.69 1.73 4.60
CA ASP A 54 0.29 3.13 4.46
C ASP A 54 1.03 3.99 5.51
N VAL A 55 2.18 4.51 5.11
CA VAL A 55 3.03 5.34 5.98
C VAL A 55 2.33 6.66 6.38
N ASP A 56 1.44 7.18 5.53
CA ASP A 56 0.71 8.42 5.79
C ASP A 56 -0.32 8.26 6.91
N ASN A 57 -0.80 7.02 7.12
CA ASN A 57 -1.69 6.59 8.20
C ASN A 57 -0.97 5.78 9.30
N ASN A 58 0.31 6.08 9.56
CA ASN A 58 1.11 5.43 10.62
C ASN A 58 1.13 3.89 10.54
N CYS A 59 0.99 3.33 9.33
CA CYS A 59 0.92 1.89 9.08
C CYS A 59 -0.24 1.19 9.79
N GLN A 60 -1.24 1.91 10.31
CA GLN A 60 -2.45 1.31 10.84
C GLN A 60 -3.36 0.83 9.69
N ILE A 61 -3.21 1.40 8.50
CA ILE A 61 -3.76 0.90 7.25
C ILE A 61 -2.64 0.24 6.43
N PHE A 62 -2.99 -0.79 5.67
CA PHE A 62 -2.18 -1.31 4.59
C PHE A 62 -3.04 -1.56 3.35
N HIS A 63 -2.38 -1.68 2.21
CA HIS A 63 -3.04 -1.90 0.93
C HIS A 63 -2.58 -3.18 0.29
N VAL A 64 -3.52 -3.92 -0.29
CA VAL A 64 -3.23 -4.99 -1.23
C VAL A 64 -3.43 -4.45 -2.63
N CYS A 65 -2.37 -4.51 -3.43
CA CYS A 65 -2.37 -4.11 -4.83
C CYS A 65 -2.37 -5.35 -5.70
N ASN A 66 -3.30 -5.41 -6.64
CA ASN A 66 -3.45 -6.51 -7.59
C ASN A 66 -3.48 -5.97 -9.02
N VAL A 67 -2.51 -6.37 -9.84
CA VAL A 67 -2.38 -6.05 -11.25
C VAL A 67 -3.14 -7.09 -12.05
N VAL A 68 -4.28 -6.68 -12.59
CA VAL A 68 -5.18 -7.53 -13.38
C VAL A 68 -5.00 -7.19 -14.87
N PRO A 69 -4.50 -8.13 -15.69
CA PRO A 69 -4.44 -7.93 -17.13
C PRO A 69 -5.85 -7.88 -17.72
N LYS A 70 -6.03 -7.05 -18.74
CA LYS A 70 -7.28 -6.94 -19.51
C LYS A 70 -7.13 -7.55 -20.90
N ASP A 71 -8.25 -7.90 -21.51
CA ASP A 71 -8.31 -8.49 -22.85
C ASP A 71 -7.73 -7.57 -23.94
N ASP A 72 -7.73 -6.25 -23.72
CA ASP A 72 -7.17 -5.25 -24.63
C ASP A 72 -5.63 -5.10 -24.52
N GLY A 73 -4.98 -5.92 -23.69
CA GLY A 73 -3.54 -5.88 -23.44
C GLY A 73 -3.10 -4.80 -22.45
N SER A 74 -4.02 -3.99 -21.93
CA SER A 74 -3.74 -3.09 -20.80
C SER A 74 -3.77 -3.85 -19.47
N ALA A 75 -3.34 -3.20 -18.38
CA ALA A 75 -3.46 -3.73 -17.04
C ALA A 75 -4.20 -2.74 -16.13
N GLU A 76 -5.09 -3.25 -15.30
CA GLU A 76 -5.70 -2.51 -14.20
C GLU A 76 -4.94 -2.77 -12.91
N VAL A 77 -4.76 -1.76 -12.08
CA VAL A 77 -4.29 -1.95 -10.71
C VAL A 77 -5.47 -1.78 -9.77
N GLN A 78 -5.90 -2.87 -9.16
CA GLN A 78 -6.91 -2.90 -8.12
C GLN A 78 -6.24 -2.63 -6.77
N GLN A 79 -6.83 -1.71 -5.99
CA GLN A 79 -6.37 -1.34 -4.66
C GLN A 79 -7.43 -1.73 -3.64
N TYR A 80 -7.04 -2.53 -2.66
CA TYR A 80 -7.85 -2.90 -1.51
C TYR A 80 -7.19 -2.35 -0.26
N SER A 81 -7.94 -1.67 0.61
CA SER A 81 -7.42 -1.10 1.86
C SER A 81 -7.90 -1.91 3.05
N PHE A 82 -7.01 -2.13 4.01
CA PHE A 82 -7.29 -2.89 5.21
C PHE A 82 -6.80 -2.15 6.44
N LEU A 83 -7.57 -2.26 7.52
CA LEU A 83 -7.22 -1.75 8.84
C LEU A 83 -6.59 -2.89 9.67
N CYS A 84 -5.42 -2.65 10.24
CA CYS A 84 -4.86 -3.53 11.27
C CYS A 84 -5.72 -3.48 12.55
N GLY A 85 -5.76 -4.60 13.28
CA GLY A 85 -6.54 -4.70 14.52
C GLY A 85 -6.07 -3.71 15.60
N ASN A 86 -6.87 -3.57 16.66
CA ASN A 86 -6.61 -2.64 17.75
C ASN A 86 -5.16 -2.77 18.26
N GLN A 87 -4.47 -1.62 18.38
CA GLN A 87 -3.08 -1.51 18.86
C GLN A 87 -2.01 -2.19 17.99
N THR A 88 -2.34 -2.57 16.74
CA THR A 88 -1.35 -3.16 15.81
C THR A 88 -1.09 -2.25 14.62
N VAL A 89 0.06 -2.44 13.99
CA VAL A 89 0.49 -1.75 12.77
C VAL A 89 0.99 -2.79 11.76
N PHE A 90 0.87 -2.47 10.48
CA PHE A 90 1.35 -3.32 9.41
C PHE A 90 2.87 -3.34 9.38
N ASN A 91 3.44 -4.51 9.63
CA ASN A 91 4.86 -4.77 9.54
C ASN A 91 5.20 -5.15 8.10
N GLN A 92 5.77 -4.21 7.35
CA GLN A 92 6.12 -4.44 5.95
C GLN A 92 7.17 -5.55 5.77
N PHE A 93 8.01 -5.79 6.78
CA PHE A 93 8.95 -6.91 6.76
C PHE A 93 8.21 -8.24 6.76
N SER A 94 7.32 -8.51 7.72
CA SER A 94 6.60 -9.78 7.81
C SER A 94 5.36 -9.89 6.92
N LEU A 95 4.95 -8.79 6.28
CA LEU A 95 3.70 -8.66 5.51
C LEU A 95 2.44 -8.97 6.33
N THR A 96 2.47 -8.67 7.63
CA THR A 96 1.39 -8.93 8.58
C THR A 96 1.21 -7.78 9.55
N CYS A 97 0.05 -7.68 10.21
CA CYS A 97 -0.11 -6.78 11.34
C CYS A 97 0.62 -7.34 12.57
N ALA A 98 1.37 -6.50 13.28
CA ALA A 98 2.11 -6.83 14.49
C ALA A 98 1.99 -5.68 15.51
N PHE A 99 2.39 -5.95 16.76
CA PHE A 99 2.55 -4.87 17.73
C PHE A 99 3.66 -3.90 17.30
N PRO A 100 3.56 -2.60 17.57
CA PRO A 100 4.56 -1.62 17.15
C PRO A 100 5.99 -1.94 17.57
N GLU A 101 6.18 -2.57 18.74
CA GLU A 101 7.48 -3.02 19.23
C GLU A 101 8.10 -4.18 18.43
N ASP A 102 7.26 -4.95 17.73
CA ASP A 102 7.64 -6.14 16.94
C ASP A 102 7.63 -5.87 15.43
N ALA A 103 7.17 -4.69 15.01
CA ALA A 103 7.18 -4.25 13.63
C ALA A 103 8.44 -3.44 13.30
N VAL A 104 8.88 -3.46 12.03
CA VAL A 104 9.83 -2.43 11.57
C VAL A 104 9.19 -1.06 11.73
N ALA A 105 9.99 -0.06 12.11
CA ALA A 105 9.50 1.31 12.24
C ALA A 105 8.74 1.75 10.98
N CYS A 106 7.51 2.23 11.11
CA CYS A 106 6.61 2.49 9.99
C CYS A 106 7.22 3.34 8.85
N ARG A 107 8.05 4.34 9.21
CA ARG A 107 8.75 5.18 8.22
C ARG A 107 9.76 4.42 7.36
N SER A 108 10.27 3.30 7.85
CA SER A 108 11.21 2.42 7.16
C SER A 108 10.52 1.30 6.39
N SER A 109 9.18 1.18 6.49
CA SER A 109 8.41 0.19 5.73
C SER A 109 8.73 0.20 4.23
N PRO A 110 8.84 1.36 3.53
CA PRO A 110 9.17 1.38 2.11
C PRO A 110 10.47 0.64 1.73
N ASP A 111 11.44 0.55 2.64
CA ASP A 111 12.70 -0.14 2.42
C ASP A 111 12.53 -1.66 2.23
N PHE A 112 11.37 -2.21 2.59
CA PHE A 112 11.01 -3.62 2.51
C PHE A 112 9.97 -3.93 1.42
N PHE A 113 9.56 -2.96 0.59
CA PHE A 113 8.60 -3.20 -0.50
C PHE A 113 9.08 -4.21 -1.55
N TYR A 114 10.38 -4.48 -1.62
CA TYR A 114 10.95 -5.52 -2.49
C TYR A 114 10.54 -6.94 -2.08
N LEU A 115 10.16 -7.17 -0.81
CA LEU A 115 9.70 -8.49 -0.36
C LEU A 115 8.42 -8.95 -1.07
N ASN A 116 7.63 -7.99 -1.59
CA ASN A 116 6.47 -8.29 -2.42
C ASN A 116 6.82 -9.07 -3.70
N ASP A 117 8.05 -8.95 -4.23
CA ASP A 117 8.47 -9.72 -5.40
C ASP A 117 8.52 -11.23 -5.14
N ARG A 118 8.68 -11.64 -3.87
CA ARG A 118 8.86 -13.03 -3.47
C ARG A 118 7.55 -13.74 -3.15
N ILE A 119 6.43 -13.00 -3.08
CA ILE A 119 5.11 -13.56 -2.79
C ILE A 119 4.70 -14.51 -3.91
N GLY A 120 4.27 -15.72 -3.55
CA GLY A 120 3.81 -16.74 -4.50
C GLY A 120 4.91 -17.50 -5.24
N GLN A 121 6.19 -17.26 -4.91
CA GLN A 121 7.30 -18.02 -5.49
C GLN A 121 7.59 -19.28 -4.65
N GLU A 122 7.32 -20.47 -5.19
CA GLU A 122 7.42 -21.75 -4.45
C GLU A 122 8.82 -22.09 -3.93
N LYS A 123 9.88 -21.63 -4.60
CA LYS A 123 11.28 -21.99 -4.30
C LYS A 123 12.06 -20.86 -3.63
N VAL A 124 11.39 -19.80 -3.21
CA VAL A 124 12.03 -18.62 -2.63
C VAL A 124 11.44 -18.39 -1.25
N ASN A 125 12.31 -18.34 -0.24
CA ASN A 125 11.89 -17.91 1.09
C ASN A 125 11.53 -16.43 1.05
N LEU A 126 10.47 -16.05 1.77
CA LEU A 126 10.10 -14.64 1.90
C LEU A 126 11.27 -13.82 2.47
N HIS A 127 11.93 -14.36 3.49
CA HIS A 127 13.10 -13.75 4.14
C HIS A 127 14.34 -14.63 4.01
N ASP A 128 15.47 -13.98 3.79
CA ASP A 128 16.82 -14.51 3.94
C ASP A 128 17.54 -13.84 5.12
N GLU A 129 18.76 -14.29 5.41
CA GLU A 129 19.55 -13.76 6.53
C GLU A 129 19.82 -12.26 6.38
N SER A 130 20.01 -11.76 5.16
CA SER A 130 20.30 -10.35 4.91
C SER A 130 19.08 -9.46 5.18
N ASP A 131 17.88 -9.95 4.88
CA ASP A 131 16.63 -9.24 5.20
C ASP A 131 16.44 -9.13 6.71
N VAL A 132 16.72 -10.22 7.44
CA VAL A 132 16.67 -10.24 8.91
C VAL A 132 17.66 -9.22 9.48
N GLN A 133 18.91 -9.23 9.02
CA GLN A 133 19.92 -8.27 9.49
C GLN A 133 19.54 -6.81 9.20
N ARG A 134 18.83 -6.55 8.10
CA ARG A 134 18.28 -5.21 7.79
C ARG A 134 17.13 -4.83 8.72
N ALA A 135 16.25 -5.78 9.07
CA ALA A 135 15.07 -5.52 9.89
C ALA A 135 15.40 -5.37 11.38
N LEU A 136 16.32 -6.16 11.93
CA LEU A 136 16.69 -6.16 13.35
C LEU A 136 16.95 -4.75 13.94
N PRO A 137 17.79 -3.88 13.34
CA PRO A 137 18.03 -2.56 13.89
C PRO A 137 16.84 -1.61 13.75
N LEU A 138 15.78 -1.96 13.03
CA LEU A 138 14.59 -1.14 12.80
C LEU A 138 13.39 -1.57 13.64
N ILE A 139 13.48 -2.69 14.34
CA ILE A 139 12.44 -3.24 15.22
C ILE A 139 12.69 -2.74 16.66
N PRO A 140 11.77 -1.97 17.27
CA PRO A 140 12.01 -1.35 18.57
C PRO A 140 12.37 -2.33 19.70
N ARG A 141 11.75 -3.52 19.74
CA ARG A 141 12.04 -4.55 20.75
C ARG A 141 13.53 -4.94 20.75
N TYR A 142 14.13 -5.10 19.57
CA TYR A 142 15.54 -5.49 19.47
C TYR A 142 16.48 -4.31 19.74
N GLN A 143 16.12 -3.08 19.36
CA GLN A 143 16.92 -1.90 19.70
C GLN A 143 17.08 -1.71 21.22
N GLN A 144 16.08 -2.06 22.01
CA GLN A 144 16.13 -1.95 23.48
C GLN A 144 17.02 -3.04 24.10
N GLN A 145 17.06 -4.23 23.50
CA GLN A 145 17.88 -5.36 23.98
C GLN A 145 19.39 -5.12 23.79
N PHE A 146 19.79 -4.34 22.79
CA PHE A 146 21.21 -3.98 22.55
C PHE A 146 21.69 -2.73 23.31
N LYS A 147 20.83 -2.11 24.13
CA LYS A 147 21.16 -0.94 24.97
C LYS A 147 21.32 -1.30 26.46
N ALA A 148 21.21 -2.57 26.82
CA ALA A 148 21.38 -3.10 28.18
C ALA A 148 22.77 -3.69 28.39
#